data_AF-A0A7X4DJB7-F1
#
_entry.id   AF-A0A7X4DJB7-F1
#
_cell.length_a   1.000
_cell.length_b   1.000
_cell.length_c   1.000
_cell.angle_alpha   90.00
_cell.angle_beta   90.00
_cell.angle_gamma   90.00
#
_symmetry.space_group_name_H-M   'P 1'
#
loop_
_entity.id
_entity.type
_entity.pdbx_description
1 polymer ?
#
loop_
_entity_poly.entity_id
_entity_poly.type
_entity_poly.pdbx_seq_one_letter_code
_entity_poly.pdbx_strand_id
1 'polypeptide(L)'
;SGSRPFVSADGAGGSVPIIADGGVRYSGDVVKALAAGAHCVMMGSVLAGTEESPGEAFLLEGRRFKTVRGMGSLSAMEEGSADRYFQDGPDARKLVPEGIEARVAYKGPVSDTVFQLAGGLRSGMGYCGAASLGDLRATARFVRVTAGGLRESHPHDVTITREAPNYSH
;
A
#
# COMPACT_ATOMS: atom_id res chain seq x y z
N SER A 1 -11.49 19.69 24.48
CA SER A 1 -11.79 18.52 23.64
C SER A 1 -12.28 19.01 22.28
N GLY A 2 -11.40 19.09 21.30
CA GLY A 2 -11.75 19.54 19.95
C GLY A 2 -10.97 18.71 18.95
N SER A 3 -11.39 17.47 18.72
CA SER A 3 -10.90 16.73 17.57
C SER A 3 -11.45 17.42 16.32
N ARG A 4 -10.55 17.99 15.51
CA ARG A 4 -10.93 18.43 14.16
C ARG A 4 -11.61 17.24 13.47
N PRO A 5 -12.80 17.42 12.88
CA PRO A 5 -13.49 16.35 12.19
C PRO A 5 -12.57 15.83 11.08
N PHE A 6 -12.48 14.50 10.95
CA PHE A 6 -11.83 13.88 9.81
C PHE A 6 -12.67 14.20 8.57
N VAL A 7 -12.04 14.80 7.57
CA VAL A 7 -12.69 15.12 6.29
C VAL A 7 -12.37 13.98 5.32
N SER A 8 -13.40 13.32 4.83
CA SER A 8 -13.24 12.30 3.78
C SER A 8 -12.79 12.95 2.48
N ALA A 9 -12.00 12.22 1.69
CA ALA A 9 -11.70 12.59 0.32
C ALA A 9 -12.98 12.60 -0.50
N ASP A 10 -13.16 13.65 -1.30
CA ASP A 10 -14.38 13.87 -2.08
C ASP A 10 -14.04 14.32 -3.51
N GLY A 11 -14.35 13.46 -4.49
CA GLY A 11 -14.01 13.68 -5.90
C GLY A 11 -15.12 14.45 -6.59
N ALA A 12 -14.91 15.75 -6.79
CA ALA A 12 -15.90 16.64 -7.41
C ALA A 12 -17.31 16.52 -6.77
N GLY A 13 -17.40 16.62 -5.44
CA GLY A 13 -18.67 16.55 -4.71
C GLY A 13 -19.33 15.16 -4.77
N GLY A 14 -18.55 14.10 -4.88
CA GLY A 14 -18.97 12.70 -4.85
C GLY A 14 -19.24 12.10 -6.24
N SER A 15 -19.10 12.92 -7.29
CA SER A 15 -19.44 12.52 -8.67
C SER A 15 -18.31 11.76 -9.38
N VAL A 16 -17.07 11.84 -8.87
CA VAL A 16 -15.90 11.23 -9.50
C VAL A 16 -15.24 10.23 -8.54
N PRO A 17 -15.08 8.95 -8.93
CA PRO A 17 -14.34 7.96 -8.14
C PRO A 17 -12.88 8.36 -7.94
N ILE A 18 -12.37 8.14 -6.72
CA ILE A 18 -10.96 8.40 -6.35
C ILE A 18 -10.20 7.08 -6.18
N ILE A 19 -8.97 7.05 -6.69
CA ILE A 19 -8.00 5.99 -6.42
C ILE A 19 -7.04 6.49 -5.34
N ALA A 20 -6.93 5.77 -4.22
CA ALA A 20 -5.87 6.01 -3.25
C ALA A 20 -4.59 5.29 -3.71
N ASP A 21 -3.58 6.06 -4.09
CA ASP A 21 -2.32 5.54 -4.62
C ASP A 21 -1.17 5.75 -3.63
N GLY A 22 -0.45 4.67 -3.35
CA GLY A 22 0.72 4.68 -2.47
C GLY A 22 0.43 4.50 -0.97
N GLY A 23 1.45 4.07 -0.23
CA GLY A 23 1.44 4.03 1.25
C GLY A 23 0.73 2.84 1.91
N VAL A 24 0.01 2.00 1.16
CA VAL A 24 -0.60 0.78 1.69
C VAL A 24 0.48 -0.23 2.07
N ARG A 25 0.51 -0.64 3.34
CA ARG A 25 1.45 -1.67 3.85
C ARG A 25 0.72 -2.91 4.33
N TYR A 26 -0.46 -2.73 4.94
CA TYR A 26 -1.27 -3.80 5.48
C TYR A 26 -2.71 -3.72 4.97
N SER A 27 -3.47 -4.83 5.07
CA SER A 27 -4.89 -4.87 4.70
C SER A 27 -5.73 -3.84 5.47
N GLY A 28 -5.36 -3.51 6.71
CA GLY A 28 -5.99 -2.43 7.48
C GLY A 28 -5.83 -1.05 6.86
N ASP A 29 -4.74 -0.79 6.11
CA ASP A 29 -4.57 0.48 5.39
C ASP A 29 -5.53 0.57 4.19
N VAL A 30 -5.84 -0.58 3.55
CA VAL A 30 -6.88 -0.65 2.50
C VAL A 30 -8.24 -0.26 3.08
N VAL A 31 -8.61 -0.80 4.25
CA VAL A 31 -9.86 -0.46 4.94
C VAL A 31 -9.90 1.04 5.22
N LYS A 32 -8.83 1.61 5.78
CA LYS A 32 -8.75 3.04 6.11
C LYS A 32 -8.87 3.92 4.85
N ALA A 33 -8.18 3.58 3.77
CA ALA A 33 -8.22 4.36 2.53
C ALA A 33 -9.64 4.37 1.92
N LEU A 34 -10.30 3.21 1.88
CA LEU A 34 -11.68 3.11 1.40
C LEU A 34 -12.65 3.84 2.33
N ALA A 35 -12.56 3.63 3.64
CA ALA A 35 -13.37 4.36 4.63
C ALA A 35 -13.13 5.88 4.60
N ALA A 36 -11.96 6.32 4.15
CA ALA A 36 -11.63 7.73 3.98
C ALA A 36 -12.20 8.36 2.70
N GLY A 37 -12.88 7.61 1.83
CA GLY A 37 -13.56 8.12 0.64
C GLY A 37 -13.06 7.55 -0.70
N ALA A 38 -11.96 6.80 -0.71
CA ALA A 38 -11.46 6.18 -1.95
C ALA A 38 -12.41 5.07 -2.44
N HIS A 39 -12.50 4.92 -3.76
CA HIS A 39 -13.30 3.88 -4.41
C HIS A 39 -12.48 2.61 -4.65
N CYS A 40 -11.18 2.76 -4.87
CA CYS A 40 -10.22 1.66 -4.92
C CYS A 40 -8.85 2.12 -4.43
N VAL A 41 -7.94 1.16 -4.25
CA VAL A 41 -6.56 1.39 -3.85
C VAL A 41 -5.61 0.88 -4.93
N MET A 42 -4.55 1.62 -5.21
CA MET A 42 -3.43 1.18 -6.04
C MET A 42 -2.28 0.73 -5.13
N MET A 43 -1.70 -0.43 -5.42
CA MET A 43 -0.72 -1.09 -4.56
C MET A 43 0.48 -1.56 -5.37
N GLY A 44 1.64 -0.92 -5.18
CA GLY A 44 2.91 -1.37 -5.75
C GLY A 44 3.63 -2.37 -4.85
N SER A 45 4.19 -1.88 -3.74
CA SER A 45 5.08 -2.64 -2.84
C SER A 45 4.47 -3.93 -2.28
N VAL A 46 3.16 -3.94 -2.02
CA VAL A 46 2.46 -5.14 -1.51
C VAL A 46 2.47 -6.26 -2.54
N LEU A 47 2.36 -5.94 -3.84
CA LEU A 47 2.30 -6.89 -4.94
C LEU A 47 3.66 -7.16 -5.59
N ALA A 48 4.66 -6.31 -5.35
CA ALA A 48 5.91 -6.35 -6.10
C ALA A 48 6.73 -7.65 -5.92
N GLY A 49 6.51 -8.39 -4.83
CA GLY A 49 7.17 -9.68 -4.56
C GLY A 49 6.42 -10.92 -5.04
N THR A 50 5.27 -10.77 -5.71
CA THR A 50 4.48 -11.92 -6.16
C THR A 50 5.07 -12.57 -7.40
N GLU A 51 4.66 -13.80 -7.70
CA GLU A 51 5.16 -14.57 -8.84
C GLU A 51 4.94 -13.83 -10.17
N GLU A 52 3.76 -13.24 -10.33
CA GLU A 52 3.28 -12.55 -11.53
C GLU A 52 3.85 -11.15 -11.71
N SER A 53 4.52 -10.60 -10.68
CA SER A 53 5.19 -9.30 -10.83
C SER A 53 6.36 -9.42 -11.83
N PRO A 54 6.75 -8.35 -12.52
CA PRO A 54 7.92 -8.40 -13.40
C PRO A 54 9.23 -8.72 -12.65
N GLY A 55 10.21 -9.24 -13.37
CA GLY A 55 11.53 -9.61 -12.84
C GLY A 55 11.60 -11.04 -12.30
N GLU A 56 12.78 -11.65 -12.36
CA GLU A 56 12.99 -13.01 -11.85
C GLU A 56 13.25 -13.03 -10.35
N ALA A 57 12.82 -14.11 -9.70
CA ALA A 57 13.16 -14.35 -8.31
C ALA A 57 14.59 -14.89 -8.21
N PHE A 58 15.38 -14.34 -7.29
CA PHE A 58 16.75 -14.78 -7.02
C PHE A 58 16.90 -15.26 -5.57
N LEU A 59 17.87 -16.13 -5.34
CA LEU A 59 18.19 -16.65 -4.01
C LEU A 59 19.29 -15.80 -3.39
N LEU A 60 19.08 -15.40 -2.14
CA LEU A 60 20.10 -14.73 -1.34
C LEU A 60 19.99 -15.22 0.11
N GLU A 61 21.10 -15.72 0.66
CA GLU A 61 21.17 -16.22 2.05
C GLU A 61 20.06 -17.25 2.35
N GLY A 62 19.75 -18.11 1.38
CA GLY A 62 18.71 -19.15 1.52
C GLY A 62 17.26 -18.65 1.44
N ARG A 63 17.03 -17.36 1.17
CA ARG A 63 15.70 -16.76 0.98
C ARG A 63 15.51 -16.26 -0.44
N ARG A 64 14.28 -16.38 -0.96
CA ARG A 64 13.91 -15.89 -2.30
C ARG A 64 13.49 -14.42 -2.23
N PHE A 65 13.96 -13.62 -3.17
CA PHE A 65 13.64 -12.20 -3.31
C PHE A 65 13.31 -11.86 -4.76
N LYS A 66 12.62 -10.74 -4.99
CA LYS A 66 12.47 -10.11 -6.31
C LYS A 66 13.00 -8.67 -6.26
N THR A 67 13.53 -8.21 -7.39
CA THR A 67 13.97 -6.83 -7.56
C THR A 67 12.77 -5.94 -7.86
N VAL A 68 12.70 -4.79 -7.20
CA VAL A 68 11.67 -3.79 -7.37
C VAL A 68 12.33 -2.44 -7.52
N ARG A 69 11.94 -1.70 -8.55
CA ARG A 69 12.39 -0.33 -8.76
C ARG A 69 11.22 0.62 -8.74
N GLY A 70 11.36 1.74 -8.05
CA GLY A 70 10.42 2.84 -8.19
C GLY A 70 10.55 3.44 -9.59
N MET A 71 9.44 3.91 -10.17
CA MET A 71 9.50 4.52 -11.51
C MET A 71 10.42 5.74 -11.57
N GLY A 72 10.73 6.39 -10.44
CA GLY A 72 11.70 7.50 -10.35
C GLY A 72 13.12 7.06 -10.01
N SER A 73 13.45 5.77 -10.07
CA SER A 73 14.84 5.30 -9.92
C SER A 73 15.64 5.57 -11.19
N LEU A 74 16.96 5.64 -11.04
CA LEU A 74 17.86 5.89 -12.19
C LEU A 74 17.64 4.88 -13.33
N SER A 75 17.61 3.56 -13.04
CA SER A 75 17.41 2.57 -14.11
C SER A 75 16.04 2.68 -14.78
N ALA A 76 14.98 3.04 -14.05
CA ALA A 76 13.66 3.22 -14.64
C ALA A 76 13.63 4.46 -15.54
N MET A 77 14.29 5.54 -15.12
CA MET A 77 14.35 6.80 -15.84
C MET A 77 15.19 6.70 -17.10
N GLU A 78 16.30 5.96 -17.06
CA GLU A 78 17.11 5.62 -18.23
C GLU A 78 16.34 4.78 -19.27
N GLU A 79 15.34 4.01 -18.83
CA GLU A 79 14.44 3.22 -19.67
C GLU A 79 13.16 3.98 -20.09
N GLY A 80 13.10 5.30 -19.86
CA GLY A 80 12.05 6.18 -20.39
C GLY A 80 10.94 6.54 -19.42
N SER A 81 11.09 6.31 -18.11
CA SER A 81 10.16 6.87 -17.13
C SER A 81 10.39 8.35 -16.81
N ALA A 82 11.46 8.96 -17.35
CA ALA A 82 11.88 10.32 -17.06
C ALA A 82 10.87 11.41 -17.47
N ASP A 83 10.08 11.21 -18.54
CA ASP A 83 8.95 12.09 -18.91
C ASP A 83 7.97 12.31 -17.74
N ARG A 84 7.68 11.23 -17.00
CA ARG A 84 6.75 11.25 -15.85
C ARG A 84 7.24 12.14 -14.72
N TYR A 85 8.55 12.41 -14.66
CA TYR A 85 9.21 13.25 -13.67
C TYR A 85 9.64 14.61 -14.25
N PHE A 86 9.18 14.93 -15.47
CA PHE A 86 9.52 16.16 -16.19
C PHE A 86 11.03 16.31 -16.44
N GLN A 87 11.75 15.18 -16.59
CA GLN A 87 13.20 15.15 -16.79
C GLN A 87 13.64 14.82 -18.23
N ASP A 88 12.72 14.83 -19.21
CA ASP A 88 13.00 14.54 -20.64
C ASP A 88 13.44 15.77 -21.48
N GLY A 89 14.04 16.79 -20.84
CA GLY A 89 14.51 18.01 -21.51
C GLY A 89 15.86 17.85 -22.23
N PRO A 90 16.21 18.75 -23.18
CA PRO A 90 17.48 18.72 -23.92
C PRO A 90 18.74 18.87 -23.04
N ASP A 91 18.59 19.27 -21.78
CA ASP A 91 19.65 19.37 -20.76
C ASP A 91 19.65 18.21 -19.73
N ALA A 92 18.96 17.10 -20.02
CA ALA A 92 18.83 15.91 -19.16
C ALA A 92 20.13 15.07 -19.02
N ARG A 93 21.30 15.70 -18.97
CA ARG A 93 22.59 15.02 -18.79
C ARG A 93 22.78 14.47 -17.37
N LYS A 94 21.91 14.84 -16.42
CA LYS A 94 21.98 14.39 -15.03
C LYS A 94 20.58 14.25 -14.44
N LEU A 95 20.11 13.00 -14.37
CA LEU A 95 18.84 12.65 -13.74
C LEU A 95 18.93 12.82 -12.21
N VAL A 96 17.88 13.36 -11.60
CA VAL A 96 17.70 13.41 -10.14
C VAL A 96 16.70 12.32 -9.75
N PRO A 97 17.15 11.19 -9.18
CA PRO A 97 16.24 10.11 -8.84
C PRO A 97 15.38 10.46 -7.62
N GLU A 98 14.07 10.26 -7.76
CA GLU A 98 13.07 10.37 -6.68
C GLU A 98 12.62 8.99 -6.17
N GLY A 99 13.10 7.92 -6.82
CA GLY A 99 12.83 6.54 -6.46
C GLY A 99 14.11 5.76 -6.17
N ILE A 100 13.96 4.66 -5.43
CA ILE A 100 15.05 3.72 -5.15
C ILE A 100 14.82 2.38 -5.84
N GLU A 101 15.89 1.62 -5.93
CA GLU A 101 15.87 0.20 -6.26
C GLU A 101 16.05 -0.59 -4.98
N ALA A 102 15.21 -1.59 -4.80
CA ALA A 102 15.21 -2.43 -3.61
C ALA A 102 14.94 -3.88 -4.00
N ARG A 103 15.20 -4.77 -3.05
CA ARG A 103 14.69 -6.13 -3.11
C ARG A 103 13.54 -6.29 -2.12
N VAL A 104 12.55 -7.08 -2.50
CA VAL A 104 11.44 -7.49 -1.63
C VAL A 104 11.42 -8.99 -1.51
N ALA A 105 10.96 -9.52 -0.38
CA ALA A 105 10.81 -10.95 -0.20
C ALA A 105 9.82 -11.53 -1.23
N TYR A 106 10.11 -12.74 -1.73
CA TYR A 106 9.19 -13.49 -2.58
C TYR A 106 7.93 -13.86 -1.80
N LYS A 107 6.76 -13.55 -2.37
CA LYS A 107 5.46 -13.70 -1.70
C LYS A 107 4.60 -14.85 -2.23
N GLY A 108 5.06 -15.56 -3.26
CA GLY A 108 4.25 -16.58 -3.95
C GLY A 108 3.25 -15.97 -4.92
N PRO A 109 2.21 -16.72 -5.30
CA PRO A 109 1.18 -16.27 -6.24
C PRO A 109 0.42 -15.04 -5.73
N VAL A 110 0.03 -14.14 -6.63
CA VAL A 110 -0.72 -12.92 -6.29
C VAL A 110 -2.07 -13.24 -5.64
N SER A 111 -2.66 -14.38 -5.98
CA SER A 111 -3.93 -14.86 -5.42
C SER A 111 -3.91 -14.93 -3.90
N ASP A 112 -2.81 -15.38 -3.32
CA ASP A 112 -2.67 -15.57 -1.87
C ASP A 112 -2.63 -14.21 -1.17
N THR A 113 -1.89 -13.26 -1.75
CA THR A 113 -1.82 -11.88 -1.24
C THR A 113 -3.20 -11.20 -1.35
N VAL A 114 -3.88 -11.32 -2.49
CA VAL A 114 -5.22 -10.76 -2.71
C VAL A 114 -6.24 -11.37 -1.75
N PHE A 115 -6.15 -12.68 -1.49
CA PHE A 115 -7.02 -13.37 -0.54
C PHE A 115 -6.87 -12.78 0.87
N GLN A 116 -5.65 -12.57 1.35
CA GLN A 116 -5.39 -11.96 2.66
C GLN A 116 -5.86 -10.50 2.74
N LEU A 117 -5.64 -9.72 1.68
CA LEU A 117 -6.13 -8.33 1.59
C LEU A 117 -7.66 -8.26 1.63
N ALA A 118 -8.33 -9.11 0.83
CA ALA A 118 -9.79 -9.20 0.81
C ALA A 118 -10.36 -9.68 2.15
N GLY A 119 -9.71 -10.64 2.81
CA GLY A 119 -10.08 -11.10 4.15
C GLY A 119 -9.99 -9.98 5.19
N GLY A 120 -8.90 -9.21 5.19
CA GLY A 120 -8.74 -8.05 6.07
C GLY A 120 -9.77 -6.96 5.80
N LEU A 121 -10.09 -6.70 4.53
CA LEU A 121 -11.14 -5.75 4.15
C LEU A 121 -12.52 -6.17 4.67
N ARG A 122 -12.90 -7.44 4.46
CA ARG A 122 -14.18 -7.98 4.96
C ARG A 122 -14.28 -7.91 6.48
N SER A 123 -13.20 -8.23 7.19
CA SER A 123 -13.13 -8.11 8.65
C SER A 123 -13.34 -6.66 9.10
N GLY A 124 -12.63 -5.71 8.48
CA GLY A 124 -12.78 -4.28 8.76
C GLY A 124 -14.20 -3.75 8.49
N MET A 125 -14.80 -4.15 7.37
CA MET A 125 -16.21 -3.83 7.06
C MET A 125 -17.18 -4.40 8.11
N GLY A 126 -16.93 -5.63 8.59
CA GLY A 126 -17.70 -6.24 9.67
C GLY A 126 -17.63 -5.43 10.98
N TYR A 127 -16.44 -5.01 11.40
CA TYR A 127 -16.27 -4.15 12.58
C TYR A 127 -16.93 -2.77 12.42
N CYS A 128 -16.94 -2.22 11.21
CA CYS A 128 -17.62 -0.94 10.92
C CYS A 128 -19.13 -1.08 10.68
N GLY A 129 -19.69 -2.30 10.66
CA GLY A 129 -21.10 -2.53 10.34
C GLY A 129 -21.48 -2.14 8.90
N ALA A 130 -20.54 -2.19 7.96
CA ALA A 130 -20.73 -1.79 6.57
C ALA A 130 -21.04 -2.99 5.68
N ALA A 131 -22.24 -3.03 5.07
CA ALA A 131 -22.64 -4.12 4.17
C ALA A 131 -22.03 -3.96 2.75
N SER A 132 -21.70 -2.72 2.37
CA SER A 132 -21.09 -2.38 1.09
C SER A 132 -19.92 -1.39 1.25
N LEU A 133 -19.12 -1.23 0.19
CA LEU A 133 -18.07 -0.21 0.17
C LEU A 133 -18.66 1.22 0.18
N GLY A 134 -19.89 1.40 -0.33
CA GLY A 134 -20.61 2.66 -0.23
C GLY A 134 -20.95 2.99 1.22
N ASP A 135 -21.44 2.00 1.97
CA ASP A 135 -21.74 2.16 3.40
C ASP A 135 -20.46 2.49 4.16
N LEU A 136 -19.37 1.75 3.91
CA LEU A 136 -18.08 1.98 4.56
C LEU A 136 -17.61 3.42 4.38
N ARG A 137 -17.71 3.97 3.16
CA ARG A 137 -17.35 5.37 2.86
C ARG A 137 -18.26 6.38 3.59
N ALA A 138 -19.55 6.10 3.68
CA ALA A 138 -20.52 7.05 4.23
C ALA A 138 -20.56 7.06 5.77
N THR A 139 -20.37 5.90 6.40
CA THR A 139 -20.68 5.72 7.83
C THR A 139 -19.45 5.56 8.72
N ALA A 140 -18.29 5.18 8.17
CA ALA A 140 -17.09 4.98 8.98
C ALA A 140 -16.70 6.23 9.77
N ARG A 141 -16.11 6.00 10.94
CA ARG A 141 -15.63 7.03 11.85
C ARG A 141 -14.20 6.72 12.26
N PHE A 142 -13.38 7.76 12.31
CA PHE A 142 -11.97 7.65 12.66
C PHE A 142 -11.70 8.28 14.02
N VAL A 143 -10.79 7.67 14.75
CA VAL A 143 -10.18 8.23 15.95
C VAL A 143 -8.69 8.43 15.69
N ARG A 144 -8.17 9.61 16.02
CA ARG A 144 -6.73 9.88 15.92
C ARG A 144 -6.03 9.26 17.12
N VAL A 145 -5.02 8.45 16.85
CA VAL A 145 -4.19 7.80 17.87
C VAL A 145 -2.82 8.46 17.95
N THR A 146 -2.15 8.33 19.10
CA THR A 146 -0.77 8.77 19.29
C THR A 146 0.21 7.70 18.80
N ALA A 147 1.51 8.02 18.75
CA ALA A 147 2.55 7.02 18.46
C ALA A 147 2.55 5.86 19.49
N GLY A 148 2.16 6.11 20.74
CA GLY A 148 1.97 5.07 21.75
C GLY A 148 0.84 4.12 21.37
N GLY A 149 -0.31 4.65 20.96
CA GLY A 149 -1.44 3.83 20.49
C GLY A 149 -1.14 3.06 19.19
N LEU A 150 -0.26 3.59 18.33
CA LEU A 150 0.20 2.85 17.16
C LEU A 150 1.02 1.61 17.57
N ARG A 151 1.93 1.75 18.54
CA ARG A 151 2.71 0.62 19.08
C ARG A 151 1.81 -0.44 19.71
N GLU A 152 0.81 0.00 20.47
CA GLU A 152 -0.21 -0.88 21.06
C GLU A 152 -1.01 -1.65 20.00
N SER A 153 -1.25 -1.05 18.83
CA SER A 153 -2.02 -1.69 17.74
C SER A 153 -1.25 -2.81 17.03
N HIS A 154 0.07 -2.84 17.14
CA HIS A 154 0.91 -3.92 16.62
C HIS A 154 1.12 -4.98 17.72
N PRO A 155 1.43 -6.25 17.38
CA PRO A 155 1.89 -7.21 18.38
C PRO A 155 3.05 -6.62 19.17
N HIS A 156 2.89 -6.56 20.49
CA HIS A 156 3.87 -6.02 21.43
C HIS A 156 3.98 -6.97 22.62
N ASP A 157 5.14 -6.94 23.30
CA ASP A 157 5.45 -7.74 24.49
C ASP A 157 5.33 -9.27 24.31
N VAL A 158 5.47 -9.76 23.06
CA VAL A 158 5.46 -11.19 22.71
C VAL A 158 6.53 -11.54 21.68
N THR A 159 7.10 -12.75 21.79
CA THR A 159 8.01 -13.29 20.76
C THR A 159 7.19 -14.05 19.72
N ILE A 160 7.17 -13.55 18.47
CA ILE A 160 6.51 -14.23 17.35
C ILE A 160 7.29 -15.50 17.01
N THR A 161 6.62 -16.66 17.12
CA THR A 161 7.23 -17.98 16.83
C THR A 161 6.97 -18.48 15.42
N ARG A 162 5.95 -17.94 14.74
CA ARG A 162 5.59 -18.19 13.34
C ARG A 162 5.02 -16.92 12.73
N GLU A 163 5.48 -16.57 11.54
CA GLU A 163 4.94 -15.41 10.80
C GLU A 163 3.52 -15.71 10.31
N ALA A 164 2.64 -14.71 10.43
CA ALA A 164 1.29 -14.79 9.89
C ALA A 164 1.29 -14.33 8.43
N PRO A 165 0.47 -14.94 7.54
CA PRO A 165 0.46 -14.59 6.11
C PRO A 165 0.10 -13.13 5.81
N ASN A 166 -0.57 -12.44 6.74
CA ASN A 166 -1.04 -11.06 6.60
C ASN A 166 -0.26 -10.06 7.47
N TYR A 167 0.82 -10.50 8.14
CA TYR A 167 1.58 -9.67 9.04
C TYR A 167 3.06 -10.08 9.05
N SER A 168 3.87 -9.30 8.33
CA SER A 168 5.32 -9.48 8.20
C SER A 168 6.01 -8.13 8.47
N HIS A 169 7.03 -8.14 9.33
CA HIS A 169 7.87 -6.98 9.66
C HIS A 169 8.98 -6.75 8.63
#